data_AF-Q8CZ61-F1
#
_entry.id   AF-Q8CZ61-F1
#
_cell.length_a   1.000
_cell.length_b   1.000
_cell.length_c   1.000
_cell.angle_alpha   90.00
_cell.angle_beta   90.00
_cell.angle_gamma   90.00
#
_symmetry.space_group_name_H-M   'P 1'
#
loop_
_entity.id
_entity.type
_entity.pdbx_description
1 polymer ?
#
loop_
_entity_poly.entity_id
_entity_poly.type
_entity_poly.pdbx_seq_one_letter_code
_entity_poly.pdbx_strand_id
1 'polypeptide(L)'
;MNITNLFSIKTGCDETDRQLQKLFFQLDLQLGELTDQLRKLDSNFVPRSQFVDTLDLNDVEYKEILNYFIFHRNDSEESLVEWLYDWISTNRYELPKEFSIRMAHKYHESVTEVFGDE
;
A
#
# COMPACT_ATOMS: atom_id res chain seq x y z
N MET A 1 -8.87 -3.22 -6.12
CA MET A 1 -9.04 -4.70 -6.20
C MET A 1 -7.70 -5.34 -5.89
N ASN A 2 -7.59 -6.15 -4.83
CA ASN A 2 -6.31 -6.67 -4.34
C ASN A 2 -5.65 -7.56 -5.41
N ILE A 3 -4.47 -7.20 -5.91
CA ILE A 3 -3.72 -8.02 -6.89
C ILE A 3 -3.39 -9.40 -6.29
N THR A 4 -3.23 -9.49 -4.96
CA THR A 4 -3.04 -10.80 -4.29
C THR A 4 -4.28 -11.70 -4.43
N ASN A 5 -5.48 -11.13 -4.50
CA ASN A 5 -6.70 -11.91 -4.75
C ASN A 5 -6.79 -12.39 -6.21
N LEU A 6 -6.17 -11.68 -7.16
CA LEU A 6 -6.13 -12.09 -8.57
C LEU A 6 -5.35 -13.40 -8.75
N PHE A 7 -4.23 -13.57 -8.05
CA PHE A 7 -3.45 -14.82 -8.07
C PHE A 7 -4.21 -16.03 -7.50
N SER A 8 -5.28 -15.78 -6.73
CA SER A 8 -6.14 -16.82 -6.15
C SER A 8 -7.35 -17.15 -7.02
N ILE A 9 -7.60 -16.43 -8.13
CA ILE A 9 -8.68 -16.75 -9.05
C ILE A 9 -8.40 -18.10 -9.70
N LYS A 10 -9.26 -19.07 -9.41
CA LYS A 10 -9.29 -20.36 -10.08
C LYS A 10 -10.51 -20.44 -10.97
N THR A 11 -10.28 -20.62 -12.27
CA THR A 11 -11.31 -20.90 -13.27
C THR A 11 -11.75 -22.36 -13.24
N GLY A 12 -11.01 -23.23 -12.54
CA GLY A 12 -11.24 -24.68 -12.51
C GLY A 12 -10.60 -25.42 -13.70
N CYS A 13 -9.83 -24.71 -14.54
CA CYS A 13 -9.07 -25.25 -15.64
C CYS A 13 -7.58 -24.96 -15.41
N ASP A 14 -6.77 -26.01 -15.19
CA ASP A 14 -5.35 -25.87 -14.84
C ASP A 14 -4.55 -25.02 -15.85
N GLU A 15 -4.84 -25.17 -17.15
CA GLU A 15 -4.14 -24.41 -18.20
C GLU A 15 -4.53 -22.93 -18.17
N THR A 16 -5.82 -22.64 -18.02
CA THR A 16 -6.31 -21.25 -17.92
C THR A 16 -5.80 -20.58 -16.65
N ASP A 17 -5.76 -21.29 -15.53
CA ASP A 17 -5.23 -20.78 -14.25
C ASP A 17 -3.73 -20.44 -14.36
N ARG A 18 -2.94 -21.29 -15.04
CA ARG A 18 -1.52 -21.00 -15.31
C ARG A 18 -1.33 -19.79 -16.23
N GLN A 19 -2.15 -19.66 -17.27
CA GLN A 19 -2.09 -18.50 -18.17
C GLN A 19 -2.46 -17.20 -17.44
N LEU A 20 -3.48 -17.24 -16.58
CA LEU A 20 -3.85 -16.10 -15.73
C LEU A 20 -2.73 -15.75 -14.76
N GLN A 21 -2.14 -16.73 -14.07
CA GLN A 21 -1.00 -16.49 -13.17
C GLN A 21 0.17 -15.83 -13.91
N LYS A 22 0.48 -16.29 -15.13
CA LYS A 22 1.53 -15.68 -15.95
C LYS A 22 1.20 -14.23 -16.33
N LEU A 23 -0.05 -13.95 -16.72
CA LEU A 23 -0.49 -12.60 -17.04
C LEU A 23 -0.42 -11.68 -15.81
N PHE A 24 -0.84 -12.15 -14.63
CA PHE A 24 -0.74 -11.37 -13.40
C PHE A 24 0.71 -11.09 -13.01
N PHE A 25 1.60 -12.08 -13.15
CA PHE A 25 3.02 -11.87 -12.91
C PHE A 25 3.62 -10.83 -13.88
N GLN A 26 3.23 -10.86 -15.16
CA GLN A 26 3.67 -9.86 -16.14
C GLN A 26 3.15 -8.45 -15.80
N LEU A 27 1.90 -8.33 -15.35
CA LEU A 27 1.34 -7.05 -14.90
C LEU A 27 2.06 -6.52 -13.66
N ASP A 28 2.39 -7.39 -12.72
CA ASP A 28 3.14 -7.02 -11.51
C ASP A 28 4.53 -6.45 -11.85
N LEU A 29 5.25 -7.10 -12.77
CA LEU A 29 6.53 -6.58 -13.29
C LEU A 29 6.37 -5.22 -13.97
N GLN A 30 5.35 -5.05 -14.83
CA GLN A 30 5.10 -3.78 -15.52
C GLN A 30 4.73 -2.64 -14.56
N LEU A 31 3.96 -2.95 -13.51
CA LEU A 31 3.62 -1.98 -12.47
C LEU A 31 4.86 -1.59 -11.65
N GLY A 32 5.76 -2.54 -11.39
CA GLY A 32 7.07 -2.28 -10.77
C GLY A 32 7.92 -1.33 -11.62
N GLU A 33 8.08 -1.61 -12.91
CA GLU A 33 8.83 -0.74 -13.84
C GLU A 33 8.22 0.66 -13.94
N LEU A 34 6.89 0.79 -13.97
CA LEU A 34 6.21 2.08 -13.97
C LEU A 34 6.45 2.85 -12.66
N THR A 35 6.42 2.15 -11.54
CA THR A 35 6.73 2.73 -10.22
C THR A 35 8.15 3.26 -10.18
N ASP A 36 9.13 2.52 -10.70
CA ASP A 36 10.53 2.95 -10.79
C ASP A 36 10.70 4.16 -11.71
N GLN A 37 9.96 4.20 -12.83
CA GLN A 37 9.98 5.37 -13.72
C GLN A 37 9.37 6.60 -13.05
N LEU A 38 8.29 6.45 -12.29
CA LEU A 38 7.68 7.54 -11.54
C LEU A 38 8.62 8.05 -10.42
N ARG A 39 9.31 7.16 -9.70
CA ARG A 39 10.34 7.53 -8.72
C ARG A 39 11.51 8.31 -9.33
N LYS A 40 11.88 8.02 -10.59
CA LYS A 40 12.90 8.81 -11.31
C LYS A 40 12.42 10.22 -11.68
N LEU A 41 11.11 10.40 -11.90
CA LEU A 41 10.51 11.69 -12.23
C LEU A 41 10.23 12.53 -10.97
N ASP A 42 9.82 11.88 -9.89
CA ASP A 42 9.58 12.48 -8.58
C ASP A 42 10.22 11.58 -7.51
N SER A 43 11.35 12.04 -6.95
CA SER A 43 12.08 11.30 -5.91
C SER A 43 11.27 11.10 -4.63
N ASN A 44 10.21 11.89 -4.42
CA ASN A 44 9.31 11.76 -3.26
C ASN A 44 8.07 10.91 -3.58
N PHE A 45 7.99 10.28 -4.76
CA PHE A 45 6.85 9.48 -5.16
C PHE A 45 6.71 8.22 -4.30
N VAL A 46 5.65 8.20 -3.49
CA VAL A 46 5.19 7.00 -2.77
C VAL A 46 3.94 6.46 -3.49
N PRO A 47 3.97 5.21 -4.01
CA PRO A 47 2.84 4.66 -4.76
C PRO A 47 1.59 4.59 -3.88
N ARG A 48 0.42 4.87 -4.48
CA ARG A 48 -0.87 4.66 -3.79
C ARG A 48 -1.00 3.18 -3.44
N SER A 49 -1.06 2.90 -2.13
CA SER A 49 -1.25 1.55 -1.65
C SER A 49 -2.68 1.08 -1.90
N GLN A 50 -2.89 -0.24 -1.95
CA GLN A 50 -4.22 -0.86 -1.97
C GLN A 50 -5.12 -0.45 -0.78
N PHE A 51 -4.52 0.06 0.29
CA PHE A 51 -5.26 0.51 1.46
C PHE A 51 -6.06 1.79 1.16
N VAL A 52 -5.56 2.64 0.24
CA VAL A 52 -6.26 3.83 -0.26
C VAL A 52 -7.60 3.44 -0.89
N ASP A 53 -7.59 2.44 -1.77
CA ASP A 53 -8.81 1.93 -2.42
C ASP A 53 -9.75 1.27 -1.41
N THR A 54 -9.20 0.54 -0.43
CA THR A 54 -10.01 -0.19 0.56
C THR A 54 -10.75 0.76 1.51
N LEU A 55 -10.12 1.88 1.82
CA LEU A 55 -10.69 2.92 2.68
C LEU A 55 -11.45 3.99 1.88
N ASP A 56 -11.48 3.92 0.54
CA ASP A 56 -12.03 4.97 -0.33
C ASP A 56 -11.50 6.37 0.07
N LEU A 57 -10.17 6.50 0.16
CA LEU A 57 -9.53 7.76 0.54
C LEU A 57 -9.54 8.74 -0.63
N ASN A 58 -9.92 9.98 -0.36
CA ASN A 58 -9.68 11.07 -1.29
C ASN A 58 -8.22 11.56 -1.21
N ASP A 59 -7.82 12.43 -2.14
CA ASP A 59 -6.46 12.95 -2.25
C ASP A 59 -5.98 13.70 -1.00
N VAL A 60 -6.90 14.35 -0.27
CA VAL A 60 -6.58 15.12 0.95
C VAL A 60 -6.27 14.16 2.09
N GLU A 61 -7.13 13.16 2.30
CA GLU A 61 -6.97 12.16 3.35
C GLU A 61 -5.75 11.26 3.12
N TYR A 62 -5.52 10.85 1.86
CA TYR A 62 -4.32 10.10 1.50
C TYR A 62 -3.04 10.89 1.82
N LYS A 63 -3.03 12.20 1.48
CA LYS A 63 -1.88 13.08 1.79
C LYS A 63 -1.72 13.30 3.29
N GLU A 64 -2.80 13.38 4.05
CA GLU A 64 -2.75 13.50 5.51
C GLU A 64 -2.04 12.29 6.13
N ILE A 65 -2.47 11.07 5.75
CA ILE A 65 -1.84 9.84 6.20
C ILE A 65 -0.38 9.79 5.75
N LEU A 66 -0.09 10.05 4.47
CA LEU A 66 1.27 10.00 3.96
C LEU A 66 2.19 10.99 4.67
N ASN A 67 1.74 12.23 4.87
CA ASN A 67 2.50 13.25 5.59
C ASN A 67 2.77 12.83 7.03
N TYR A 68 1.79 12.21 7.71
CA TYR A 68 2.00 11.70 9.06
C TYR A 68 3.18 10.72 9.09
N PHE A 69 3.20 9.73 8.19
CA PHE A 69 4.30 8.76 8.11
C PHE A 69 5.64 9.40 7.74
N ILE A 70 5.66 10.43 6.87
CA ILE A 70 6.91 11.16 6.53
C ILE A 70 7.49 11.88 7.76
N PHE A 71 6.65 12.58 8.53
CA PHE A 71 7.09 13.36 9.69
C PHE A 71 7.38 12.51 10.93
N HIS A 72 6.76 11.33 11.04
CA HIS A 72 6.91 10.40 12.16
C HIS A 72 7.66 9.13 11.76
N ARG A 73 8.47 9.17 10.69
CA ARG A 73 9.19 8.00 10.16
C ARG A 73 10.16 7.34 11.15
N ASN A 74 10.56 8.07 12.19
CA ASN A 74 11.45 7.58 13.25
C ASN A 74 10.67 7.08 14.49
N ASP A 75 9.35 7.20 14.49
CA ASP A 75 8.51 6.71 15.58
C ASP A 75 8.48 5.17 15.56
N SER A 76 8.12 4.60 16.71
CA SER A 76 7.94 3.15 16.79
C SER A 76 6.81 2.68 15.88
N GLU A 77 6.94 1.46 15.33
CA GLU A 77 5.87 0.84 14.54
C GLU A 77 4.56 0.77 15.33
N GLU A 78 4.64 0.51 16.64
CA GLU A 78 3.50 0.52 17.55
C GLU A 78 2.79 1.88 17.57
N SER A 79 3.52 2.99 17.69
CA SER A 79 2.95 4.35 17.66
C SER A 79 2.28 4.67 16.32
N LEU A 80 2.91 4.29 15.20
CA LEU A 80 2.36 4.49 13.86
C LEU A 80 1.07 3.69 13.66
N VAL A 81 1.00 2.47 14.20
CA VAL A 81 -0.18 1.60 14.15
C VAL A 81 -1.33 2.16 14.97
N GLU A 82 -1.08 2.61 16.20
CA GLU A 82 -2.14 3.20 17.05
C GLU A 82 -2.72 4.46 16.41
N TRP A 83 -1.86 5.37 15.93
CA TRP A 83 -2.35 6.58 15.26
C TRP A 83 -3.22 6.25 14.06
N LEU A 84 -2.77 5.31 13.22
CA LEU A 84 -3.52 4.93 12.03
C LEU A 84 -4.84 4.22 12.38
N TYR A 85 -4.84 3.37 13.41
CA TYR A 85 -6.05 2.73 13.91
C TYR A 85 -7.08 3.74 14.42
N ASP A 86 -6.64 4.74 15.18
CA ASP A 86 -7.50 5.82 15.67
C ASP A 86 -8.01 6.70 14.53
N TRP A 87 -7.14 7.03 13.57
CA TRP A 87 -7.51 7.80 12.38
C TRP A 87 -8.59 7.08 11.56
N ILE A 88 -8.42 5.78 11.32
CA ILE A 88 -9.40 4.95 10.58
C ILE A 88 -10.70 4.88 11.37
N SER A 89 -10.66 4.56 12.67
CA SER A 89 -11.85 4.45 13.53
C SER A 89 -12.66 5.75 13.61
N THR A 90 -11.99 6.89 13.47
CA THR A 90 -12.63 8.23 13.51
C THR A 90 -13.25 8.61 12.17
N ASN A 91 -12.57 8.29 11.06
CA ASN A 91 -12.93 8.81 9.73
C ASN A 91 -13.63 7.78 8.84
N ARG A 92 -13.65 6.50 9.24
CA ARG A 92 -14.14 5.36 8.46
C ARG A 92 -14.90 4.37 9.33
N TYR A 93 -15.35 3.29 8.70
CA TYR A 93 -15.98 2.18 9.38
C TYR A 93 -14.94 1.40 10.19
N GLU A 94 -15.39 0.81 11.30
CA GLU A 94 -14.55 0.01 12.17
C GLU A 94 -13.93 -1.15 11.39
N LEU A 95 -12.60 -1.24 11.44
CA LEU A 95 -11.80 -2.28 10.81
C LEU A 95 -10.97 -3.00 11.87
N PRO A 96 -10.66 -4.29 11.69
CA PRO A 96 -9.75 -4.99 12.59
C PRO A 96 -8.39 -4.29 12.64
N LYS A 97 -7.80 -4.18 13.84
CA LYS A 97 -6.50 -3.53 14.06
C LYS A 97 -5.36 -4.10 13.18
N GLU A 98 -5.48 -5.38 12.82
CA GLU A 98 -4.59 -6.05 11.86
C GLU A 98 -4.49 -5.33 10.50
N PHE A 99 -5.55 -4.66 10.07
CA PHE A 99 -5.52 -3.84 8.86
C PHE A 99 -4.57 -2.65 9.02
N SER A 100 -4.67 -1.93 10.13
CA SER A 100 -3.79 -0.81 10.48
C SER A 100 -2.34 -1.27 10.63
N ILE A 101 -2.09 -2.45 11.20
CA ILE A 101 -0.74 -3.04 11.30
C ILE A 101 -0.11 -3.18 9.91
N ARG A 102 -0.79 -3.88 8.99
CA ARG A 102 -0.25 -4.08 7.63
C ARG A 102 -0.09 -2.78 6.85
N MET A 103 -1.02 -1.85 7.01
CA MET A 103 -0.97 -0.55 6.35
C MET A 103 0.19 0.30 6.88
N ALA A 104 0.34 0.40 8.20
CA ALA A 104 1.43 1.14 8.83
C ALA A 104 2.79 0.57 8.45
N HIS A 105 2.95 -0.75 8.50
CA HIS A 105 4.17 -1.42 8.07
C HIS A 105 4.57 -1.03 6.64
N LYS A 106 3.60 -1.05 5.71
CA LYS A 106 3.87 -0.73 4.30
C LYS A 106 4.23 0.74 4.08
N TYR A 107 3.55 1.68 4.74
CA TYR A 107 3.88 3.09 4.62
C TYR A 107 5.20 3.42 5.29
N HIS A 108 5.48 2.83 6.45
CA HIS A 108 6.76 3.01 7.12
C HIS A 108 7.92 2.48 6.25
N GLU A 109 7.82 1.27 5.71
CA GLU A 109 8.81 0.72 4.77
C GLU A 109 9.02 1.66 3.57
N SER A 110 7.93 2.11 2.95
CA SER A 110 8.00 2.96 1.74
C SER A 110 8.60 4.34 2.02
N VAL A 111 8.28 4.93 3.17
CA VAL A 111 8.83 6.23 3.59
C VAL A 111 10.29 6.09 3.98
N THR A 112 10.67 5.05 4.71
CA THR A 112 12.07 4.81 5.06
C THR A 112 12.91 4.52 3.82
N GLU A 113 12.40 3.82 2.81
CA GLU A 113 13.10 3.62 1.54
C GLU A 113 13.39 4.96 0.81
N VAL A 114 12.46 5.93 0.90
CA VAL A 114 12.55 7.21 0.18
C VAL A 114 13.29 8.29 0.97
N PHE A 115 13.15 8.30 2.30
CA PHE A 115 13.60 9.39 3.19
C PHE A 115 14.57 8.93 4.29
N GLY A 116 15.05 7.68 4.24
CA GLY A 116 15.71 7.00 5.36
C GLY A 116 17.21 7.25 5.59
N ASP A 117 17.84 8.20 4.90
CA ASP A 117 19.26 8.54 5.15
C ASP A 117 19.42 10.00 5.62
N GLU A 118 19.05 10.27 6.89
CA GLU A 118 19.57 11.36 7.73
C GLU A 118 19.75 10.89 9.18
#